data_AF-A0A947WF30-F1
#
_entry.id   AF-A0A947WF30-F1
#
_cell.length_a   1.000
_cell.length_b   1.000
_cell.length_c   1.000
_cell.angle_alpha   90.00
_cell.angle_beta   90.00
_cell.angle_gamma   90.00
#
_symmetry.space_group_name_H-M   'P 1'
#
loop_
_entity.id
_entity.type
_entity.pdbx_description
1 polymer ?
#
loop_
_entity_poly.entity_id
_entity_poly.type
_entity_poly.pdbx_seq_one_letter_code
_entity_poly.pdbx_strand_id
1 'polypeptide(L)'
;MKLVECVPNISEGRDRAVIDAVTAVIEEVDGVALLDVDPGAETNRTVITFIGTPAGVAEAAFRVVAKAAQLIDMSRHSGAHPRHGATDVCP
;
A
#
# COMPACT_ATOMS: atom_id res chain seq x y z
N MET A 1 -24.81 -6.74 -0.04
CA MET A 1 -23.51 -6.59 0.63
C MET A 1 -22.83 -5.36 0.05
N LYS A 2 -22.25 -4.47 0.87
CA LYS A 2 -21.52 -3.29 0.38
C LYS A 2 -20.04 -3.67 0.28
N LEU A 3 -19.44 -3.38 -0.86
CA LEU A 3 -18.01 -3.54 -1.12
C LEU A 3 -17.42 -2.17 -1.41
N VAL A 4 -16.18 -1.97 -0.95
CA VAL A 4 -15.36 -0.79 -1.24
C VAL A 4 -14.03 -1.31 -1.77
N GLU A 5 -13.50 -0.63 -2.77
CA GLU A 5 -12.14 -0.79 -3.27
C GLU A 5 -11.27 0.28 -2.63
N CYS A 6 -10.05 -0.08 -2.25
CA CYS A 6 -9.03 0.86 -1.81
C CYS A 6 -7.74 0.60 -2.57
N VAL A 7 -7.12 1.68 -3.04
CA VAL A 7 -5.98 1.62 -3.96
C VAL A 7 -4.79 2.44 -3.45
N PRO A 8 -4.24 2.15 -2.26
CA PRO A 8 -3.16 2.95 -1.71
C PRO A 8 -1.90 2.83 -2.55
N ASN A 9 -1.11 3.90 -2.56
CA ASN A 9 0.16 3.92 -3.28
C ASN A 9 1.30 4.24 -2.33
N ILE A 10 2.25 3.32 -2.26
CA ILE A 10 3.44 3.48 -1.41
C ILE A 10 4.64 3.88 -2.25
N SER A 11 5.52 4.69 -1.66
CA SER A 11 6.77 5.17 -2.26
C SER A 11 7.88 4.13 -2.09
N GLU A 12 7.64 2.94 -2.62
CA GLU A 12 8.60 1.85 -2.75
C GLU A 12 8.18 0.98 -3.94
N GLY A 13 9.12 0.66 -4.84
CA GLY A 13 8.87 -0.14 -6.04
C GLY A 13 10.01 -1.09 -6.40
N ARG A 14 11.01 -1.23 -5.53
CA ARG A 14 12.26 -1.96 -5.78
C ARG A 14 12.55 -3.00 -4.70
N ASP A 15 12.39 -2.63 -3.43
CA ASP A 15 12.59 -3.54 -2.30
C ASP A 15 11.35 -4.42 -2.11
N ARG A 16 11.45 -5.66 -2.61
CA ARG A 16 10.36 -6.62 -2.53
C ARG A 16 10.04 -7.03 -1.10
N ALA A 17 11.01 -7.05 -0.19
CA ALA A 17 10.76 -7.41 1.20
C ALA A 17 9.92 -6.34 1.91
N VAL A 18 10.15 -5.06 1.60
CA VAL A 18 9.31 -3.96 2.09
C VAL A 18 7.90 -4.05 1.51
N ILE A 19 7.78 -4.28 0.19
CA ILE A 19 6.47 -4.39 -0.48
C ILE A 19 5.66 -5.55 0.11
N ASP A 20 6.25 -6.74 0.20
CA ASP A 20 5.57 -7.93 0.72
C ASP A 20 5.19 -7.76 2.20
N ALA A 21 6.05 -7.11 3.01
CA ALA A 21 5.74 -6.83 4.42
C ALA A 21 4.58 -5.83 4.58
N VAL A 22 4.46 -4.85 3.67
CA VAL A 22 3.35 -3.89 3.67
C VAL A 22 2.05 -4.53 3.20
N THR A 23 2.07 -5.40 2.20
CA THR A 23 0.85 -6.02 1.65
C THR A 23 0.32 -7.17 2.52
N ALA A 24 1.20 -7.89 3.22
CA ALA A 24 0.80 -9.00 4.11
C ALA A 24 -0.20 -8.58 5.20
N VAL A 25 -0.12 -7.33 5.70
CA VAL A 25 -1.04 -6.85 6.74
C VAL A 25 -2.50 -6.76 6.29
N ILE A 26 -2.75 -6.74 4.97
CA ILE A 26 -4.09 -6.71 4.39
C ILE A 26 -4.79 -8.06 4.59
N GLU A 27 -4.05 -9.16 4.42
CA GLU A 27 -4.57 -10.52 4.57
C GLU A 27 -4.87 -10.88 6.02
N GLU A 28 -4.36 -10.12 6.98
CA GLU A 28 -4.68 -10.24 8.41
C GLU A 28 -6.01 -9.58 8.81
N VAL A 29 -6.70 -8.91 7.88
CA VAL A 29 -7.97 -8.22 8.15
C VAL A 29 -9.14 -9.01 7.59
N ASP A 30 -10.01 -9.48 8.50
CA ASP A 30 -11.20 -10.22 8.13
C ASP A 30 -12.12 -9.45 7.16
N GLY A 31 -12.57 -10.13 6.10
CA GLY A 31 -13.49 -9.55 5.13
C GLY A 31 -12.85 -8.56 4.16
N VAL A 32 -11.52 -8.62 4.01
CA VAL A 32 -10.74 -7.92 2.98
C VAL A 32 -9.98 -8.94 2.13
N ALA A 33 -9.86 -8.67 0.84
CA ALA A 33 -9.09 -9.47 -0.10
C ALA A 33 -8.12 -8.58 -0.88
N LEU A 34 -6.84 -8.93 -0.84
CA LEU A 34 -5.82 -8.37 -1.72
C LEU A 34 -6.07 -8.87 -3.14
N LEU A 35 -6.16 -7.94 -4.10
CA LEU A 35 -6.44 -8.25 -5.51
C LEU A 35 -5.19 -8.13 -6.38
N ASP A 36 -4.39 -7.08 -6.17
CA ASP A 36 -3.23 -6.81 -7.00
C ASP A 36 -2.15 -6.02 -6.26
N VAL A 37 -0.91 -6.21 -6.69
CA VAL A 37 0.29 -5.51 -6.22
C VAL A 37 1.17 -5.24 -7.44
N ASP A 38 1.17 -3.99 -7.90
CA ASP A 38 1.88 -3.55 -9.11
C ASP A 38 3.05 -2.62 -8.77
N PRO A 39 4.27 -3.16 -8.58
CA PRO A 39 5.47 -2.36 -8.32
C PRO A 39 6.12 -1.86 -9.61
N GLY A 40 6.37 -0.55 -9.67
CA GLY A 40 7.18 0.07 -10.72
C GLY A 40 8.59 0.42 -10.21
N ALA A 41 9.62 -0.24 -10.74
CA ALA A 41 11.01 -0.01 -10.33
C ALA A 41 11.53 1.40 -10.73
N GLU A 42 11.15 1.89 -11.91
CA GLU A 42 11.52 3.22 -12.40
C GLU A 42 10.78 4.34 -11.65
N THR A 43 9.47 4.16 -11.43
CA THR A 43 8.65 5.09 -10.65
C THR A 43 8.97 5.05 -9.16
N ASN A 44 9.59 3.95 -8.70
CA ASN A 44 9.80 3.60 -7.29
C ASN A 44 8.50 3.74 -6.47
N ARG A 45 7.43 3.16 -6.99
CA ARG A 45 6.10 3.25 -6.43
C ARG A 45 5.37 1.93 -6.66
N THR A 46 4.62 1.49 -5.66
CA THR A 46 3.76 0.31 -5.77
C THR A 46 2.31 0.75 -5.61
N VAL A 47 1.48 0.32 -6.57
CA VAL A 47 0.02 0.43 -6.48
C VAL A 47 -0.50 -0.88 -5.88
N ILE A 48 -1.25 -0.79 -4.79
CA ILE A 48 -1.82 -1.94 -4.11
C ILE A 48 -3.33 -1.84 -4.25
N THR A 49 -4.01 -2.92 -4.63
CA THR A 49 -5.46 -2.93 -4.82
C THR A 49 -6.07 -4.00 -3.94
N PHE A 50 -7.03 -3.62 -3.08
CA PHE A 50 -7.79 -4.57 -2.27
C PHE A 50 -9.25 -4.15 -2.13
N ILE A 51 -10.13 -5.12 -1.88
CA ILE A 51 -11.57 -4.91 -1.71
C ILE A 51 -12.06 -5.52 -0.41
N GLY A 52 -13.14 -4.98 0.15
CA GLY A 52 -13.76 -5.57 1.33
C GLY A 52 -14.96 -4.80 1.84
N THR A 53 -15.39 -5.13 3.06
CA THR A 53 -16.40 -4.33 3.75
C THR A 53 -15.85 -2.93 4.04
N PRO A 54 -16.69 -1.87 4.13
CA PRO A 54 -16.21 -0.52 4.42
C PRO A 54 -15.33 -0.42 5.67
N ALA A 55 -15.67 -1.15 6.73
CA ALA A 55 -14.90 -1.17 7.97
C ALA A 55 -13.58 -1.95 7.83
N GLY A 56 -13.61 -3.11 7.18
CA GLY A 56 -12.40 -3.90 6.93
C GLY A 56 -11.40 -3.14 6.05
N VAL A 57 -11.88 -2.49 4.98
CA VAL A 57 -11.06 -1.68 4.08
C VAL A 57 -10.38 -0.53 4.83
N ALA A 58 -11.12 0.18 5.69
CA ALA A 58 -10.54 1.27 6.49
C ALA A 58 -9.44 0.77 7.44
N GLU A 59 -9.64 -0.38 8.09
CA GLU A 59 -8.63 -1.00 8.96
C GLU A 59 -7.39 -1.45 8.16
N ALA A 60 -7.59 -2.15 7.04
CA ALA A 60 -6.49 -2.59 6.18
C ALA A 60 -5.69 -1.41 5.63
N ALA A 61 -6.37 -0.34 5.16
CA ALA A 61 -5.73 0.89 4.72
C ALA A 61 -4.87 1.53 5.81
N PHE A 62 -5.38 1.63 7.04
CA PHE A 62 -4.62 2.15 8.17
C PHE A 62 -3.36 1.31 8.45
N ARG A 63 -3.48 -0.03 8.46
CA ARG A 63 -2.34 -0.93 8.67
C ARG A 63 -1.29 -0.82 7.57
N VAL A 64 -1.70 -0.72 6.31
CA VAL A 64 -0.81 -0.48 5.16
C VAL A 64 -0.02 0.81 5.36
N VAL A 65 -0.71 1.92 5.65
CA VAL A 65 -0.07 3.23 5.88
C VAL A 65 0.90 3.18 7.07
N ALA A 66 0.48 2.57 8.18
CA ALA A 66 1.31 2.45 9.38
C ALA A 66 2.57 1.61 9.12
N LYS A 67 2.44 0.48 8.40
CA LYS A 67 3.57 -0.38 8.05
C LYS A 67 4.52 0.31 7.07
N ALA A 68 3.99 0.98 6.04
CA ALA A 68 4.78 1.77 5.10
C ALA A 68 5.59 2.86 5.82
N ALA A 69 5.00 3.57 6.77
CA ALA A 69 5.68 4.60 7.55
C ALA A 69 6.82 4.05 8.44
N GLN A 70 6.77 2.77 8.83
CA GLN A 70 7.83 2.12 9.61
C GLN A 70 9.02 1.69 8.74
N LEU A 71 8.76 1.33 7.49
CA LEU A 71 9.75 0.67 6.62
C LEU A 71 10.36 1.60 5.56
N ILE A 72 9.62 2.63 5.13
CA ILE A 72 10.04 3.50 4.01
C ILE A 72 10.62 4.81 4.56
N ASP A 73 11.93 5.00 4.36
CA ASP A 73 12.62 6.26 4.64
C ASP A 73 12.57 7.21 3.44
N MET A 74 11.67 8.19 3.51
CA MET A 74 11.47 9.18 2.44
C MET A 74 12.66 10.12 2.23
N SER A 75 13.59 10.24 3.17
CA SER A 75 14.80 11.06 3.01
C SER A 75 15.78 10.46 2.00
N ARG A 76 15.66 9.15 1.76
CA ARG A 76 16.50 8.37 0.83
C ARG A 76 15.77 7.98 -0.46
N HIS A 77 14.46 8.15 -0.49
CA HIS A 77 13.62 7.73 -1.60
C HIS A 77 13.85 8.58 -2.86
N SER A 78 13.99 7.94 -4.02
CA SER A 78 14.02 8.60 -5.33
C SER A 78 13.37 7.72 -6.40
N GLY A 79 12.63 8.34 -7.32
CA GLY A 79 11.88 7.66 -8.38
C GLY A 79 11.35 8.67 -9.40
N ALA A 80 10.96 8.19 -10.59
CA ALA A 80 10.49 9.04 -11.69
C ALA A 80 9.08 9.64 -11.45
N HIS A 81 8.31 9.08 -10.51
CA HIS A 81 6.96 9.56 -10.20
C HIS A 81 6.98 10.58 -9.05
N PRO A 82 6.26 11.71 -9.15
CA PRO A 82 6.08 12.65 -8.03
C PRO A 82 5.50 11.95 -6.79
N ARG A 83 5.95 12.35 -5.60
CA ARG A 83 5.50 11.80 -4.32
C ARG A 83 5.80 12.73 -3.15
N HIS A 84 4.94 12.71 -2.14
CA HIS A 84 5.07 13.48 -0.90
C HIS A 84 5.28 12.60 0.35
N GLY A 85 4.73 11.38 0.39
CA GLY A 85 4.75 10.53 1.59
C GLY A 85 5.18 9.08 1.33
N ALA A 86 5.48 8.34 2.41
CA ALA A 86 5.72 6.90 2.37
C ALA A 86 4.50 6.16 1.81
N THR A 87 3.30 6.63 2.16
CA THR A 87 2.07 6.42 1.41
C THR A 87 1.67 7.77 0.84
N ASP A 88 1.55 7.87 -0.49
CA ASP A 88 1.34 9.13 -1.19
C ASP A 88 -0.15 9.49 -1.28
N VAL A 89 -0.97 8.51 -1.63
CA VAL A 89 -2.43 8.62 -1.70
C VAL A 89 -3.06 7.30 -1.28
N CYS A 90 -4.24 7.38 -0.66
CA CYS A 90 -5.03 6.24 -0.20
C CYS A 90 -6.51 6.50 -0.53
N PRO A 91 -6.90 6.36 -1.81
CA PRO A 91 -8.29 6.50 -2.24
C PRO A 91 -9.14 5.30 -1.82
#